data_AF-A0A5A7RZ63-F1
#
_entry.id   AF-A0A5A7RZ63-F1
#
_cell.length_a   1.000
_cell.length_b   1.000
_cell.length_c   1.000
_cell.angle_alpha   90.00
_cell.angle_beta   90.00
_cell.angle_gamma   90.00
#
_symmetry.space_group_name_H-M   'P 1'
#
loop_
_entity.id
_entity.type
_entity.pdbx_description
1 polymer ?
#
loop_
_entity_poly.entity_id
_entity_poly.type
_entity_poly.pdbx_seq_one_letter_code
_entity_poly.pdbx_strand_id
1 'polypeptide(L)'
;MDEVMKRLEKFVKERNWEKYHTPKNLAISIAIESAELMEHFQWNDISFEGIKKDNRKKREVEDEIADVMIYCLLFSIILKRY
;
A
#
# COMPACT_ATOMS: atom_id res chain seq x y z
N MET A 1 -6.71 -13.63 5.23
CA MET A 1 -5.95 -12.49 5.80
C MET A 1 -4.62 -12.94 6.39
N ASP A 2 -4.60 -13.97 7.24
CA ASP A 2 -3.38 -14.45 7.90
C ASP A 2 -2.27 -14.89 6.94
N GLU A 3 -2.62 -15.54 5.83
CA GLU A 3 -1.64 -15.94 4.83
C GLU A 3 -0.90 -14.75 4.20
N VAL A 4 -1.63 -13.68 3.88
CA VAL A 4 -1.06 -12.44 3.32
C VAL A 4 -0.14 -11.77 4.35
N MET A 5 -0.59 -11.65 5.61
CA MET A 5 0.24 -11.09 6.68
C MET A 5 1.54 -11.88 6.87
N LYS A 6 1.47 -13.22 6.85
CA LYS A 6 2.67 -14.09 6.91
C LYS A 6 3.61 -13.87 5.74
N ARG A 7 3.08 -13.71 4.52
CA ARG A 7 3.89 -13.40 3.32
C ARG A 7 4.58 -12.04 3.45
N LEU A 8 3.89 -11.03 3.96
CA LEU A 8 4.48 -9.71 4.21
C LEU A 8 5.57 -9.76 5.28
N GLU A 9 5.34 -10.43 6.40
CA GLU A 9 6.36 -10.61 7.44
C GLU A 9 7.61 -11.28 6.89
N LYS A 10 7.44 -12.35 6.10
CA LYS A 10 8.55 -13.04 5.44
C LYS A 10 9.31 -12.11 4.50
N PHE A 11 8.58 -11.36 3.65
CA PHE A 11 9.17 -10.40 2.71
C PHE A 11 10.03 -9.33 3.39
N VAL A 12 9.53 -8.77 4.50
CA VAL A 12 10.22 -7.74 5.30
C VAL A 12 11.44 -8.32 6.01
N LYS A 13 11.31 -9.52 6.59
CA LYS A 13 12.42 -10.22 7.26
C LYS A 13 13.55 -10.56 6.31
N GLU A 14 13.25 -11.10 5.13
CA GLU A 14 14.26 -11.44 4.11
C GLU A 14 15.10 -10.24 3.67
N ARG A 15 14.56 -9.02 3.79
CA ARG A 15 15.23 -7.76 3.44
C ARG A 15 15.85 -7.04 4.64
N ASN A 16 15.72 -7.57 5.85
CA ASN A 16 16.11 -6.90 7.09
C ASN A 16 15.49 -5.50 7.23
N TRP A 17 14.25 -5.33 6.77
CA TRP A 17 13.54 -4.05 6.78
C TRP A 17 12.79 -3.76 8.08
N GLU A 18 12.66 -4.75 8.97
CA GLU A 18 11.93 -4.61 10.24
C GLU A 18 12.42 -3.41 11.07
N LYS A 19 13.72 -3.09 11.03
CA LYS A 19 14.33 -1.94 11.72
C LYS A 19 13.81 -0.57 11.26
N TYR A 20 13.25 -0.47 10.06
CA TYR A 20 12.71 0.77 9.51
C TYR A 20 11.21 0.93 9.79
N HIS A 21 10.52 -0.15 10.16
CA HIS A 21 9.08 -0.15 10.34
C HIS A 21 8.70 0.32 11.76
N THR A 22 9.06 1.57 12.09
CA THR A 22 8.55 2.22 13.31
C THR A 22 7.10 2.68 13.10
N PRO A 23 6.29 2.86 14.15
CA PRO A 23 4.92 3.39 14.02
C PRO A 23 4.85 4.69 13.23
N LYS A 24 5.81 5.61 13.46
CA LYS A 24 5.92 6.86 12.72
C LYS A 24 6.17 6.62 11.23
N ASN A 25 7.14 5.77 10.88
CA ASN A 25 7.52 5.56 9.49
C ASN A 25 6.39 4.91 8.69
N LEU A 26 5.72 3.92 9.28
CA LEU A 26 4.60 3.25 8.62
C LEU A 26 3.39 4.17 8.43
N ALA A 27 3.08 5.02 9.42
CA ALA A 27 2.04 6.03 9.28
C ALA A 27 2.36 7.03 8.14
N ILE A 28 3.62 7.43 8.02
CA ILE A 28 4.08 8.29 6.92
C ILE A 28 3.96 7.56 5.58
N SER A 29 4.40 6.30 5.48
CA SER A 29 4.27 5.50 4.25
C SER A 29 2.80 5.42 3.80
N ILE A 30 1.85 5.15 4.71
CA ILE A 30 0.42 5.13 4.35
C ILE A 30 -0.01 6.47 3.73
N ALA A 31 0.43 7.59 4.27
CA ALA A 31 0.10 8.92 3.75
C ALA A 31 0.74 9.18 2.38
N ILE A 32 1.97 8.70 2.16
CA ILE A 32 2.67 8.81 0.87
C ILE A 32 1.91 8.04 -0.20
N GLU A 33 1.66 6.74 0.00
CA GLU A 33 0.98 5.93 -1.03
C GLU A 33 -0.48 6.38 -1.26
N SER A 34 -1.12 6.94 -0.22
CA SER A 34 -2.44 7.57 -0.41
C SER A 34 -2.37 8.80 -1.30
N ALA A 35 -1.26 9.55 -1.25
CA ALA A 35 -1.04 10.69 -2.14
C ALA A 35 -0.71 10.25 -3.56
N GLU A 36 0.08 9.19 -3.74
CA GLU A 36 0.34 8.58 -5.05
C GLU A 36 -0.96 8.09 -5.69
N LEU A 37 -1.82 7.40 -4.93
CA LEU A 37 -3.18 7.05 -5.38
C LEU A 37 -3.99 8.28 -5.82
N MET A 38 -3.95 9.37 -5.05
CA MET A 38 -4.68 10.61 -5.39
C MET A 38 -4.16 11.27 -6.68
N GLU A 39 -2.87 11.13 -7.00
CA GLU A 39 -2.28 11.68 -8.23
C GLU A 39 -3.02 11.17 -9.48
N HIS A 40 -3.50 9.93 -9.45
CA HIS A 40 -4.25 9.36 -10.57
C HIS A 40 -5.55 10.12 -10.90
N PHE A 41 -6.09 10.88 -9.96
CA PHE A 41 -7.37 11.59 -10.06
C PHE A 41 -7.22 13.12 -10.03
N GLN A 42 -6.02 13.65 -9.76
CA GLN A 42 -5.81 15.08 -9.50
C GLN A 42 -6.31 16.01 -10.63
N TRP A 43 -6.17 15.61 -11.88
CA TRP A 43 -6.46 16.45 -13.05
C TRP A 43 -7.55 15.91 -13.97
N ASN A 44 -8.16 14.77 -13.63
CA ASN A 44 -9.09 14.07 -14.51
C ASN A 44 -10.33 13.60 -13.75
N ASP A 45 -11.51 14.01 -14.21
CA ASP A 45 -12.79 13.43 -13.81
C ASP A 45 -13.02 12.09 -14.55
N ILE A 46 -12.12 11.13 -14.32
CA ILE A 46 -12.21 9.81 -14.95
C ILE A 46 -13.27 8.97 -14.23
N SER A 47 -14.24 8.45 -14.97
CA SER A 47 -15.23 7.52 -14.43
C SER A 47 -14.61 6.14 -14.17
N PHE A 48 -15.24 5.36 -13.30
CA PHE A 48 -14.80 3.99 -13.02
C PHE A 48 -14.74 3.11 -14.28
N GLU A 49 -15.72 3.25 -15.18
CA GLU A 49 -15.73 2.61 -16.50
C GLU A 49 -14.59 3.11 -17.41
N GLY A 50 -14.18 4.37 -17.29
CA GLY A 50 -13.00 4.90 -17.95
C GLY A 50 -11.72 4.22 -17.49
N ILE A 51 -11.54 4.09 -16.16
CA ILE A 51 -10.41 3.38 -15.56
C ILE A 51 -10.40 1.92 -16.02
N LYS A 52 -11.54 1.22 -15.96
CA LYS A 52 -11.62 -0.20 -16.36
C LYS A 52 -11.25 -0.45 -17.82
N LYS A 53 -11.54 0.49 -18.72
CA LYS A 53 -11.24 0.37 -20.16
C LYS A 53 -9.78 0.65 -20.49
N ASP A 54 -9.10 1.43 -19.66
CA ASP A 54 -7.67 1.68 -19.77
C ASP A 54 -6.89 0.71 -18.87
N ASN A 55 -6.42 -0.39 -19.46
CA ASN A 55 -5.67 -1.43 -18.74
C ASN A 55 -4.42 -0.90 -18.05
N ARG A 56 -3.78 0.16 -18.56
CA ARG A 56 -2.61 0.74 -17.93
C ARG A 56 -3.02 1.52 -16.70
N LYS A 57 -3.95 2.47 -16.84
CA LYS A 57 -4.44 3.28 -15.73
C LYS A 57 -5.04 2.42 -14.62
N LYS A 58 -5.77 1.38 -14.98
CA LYS A 58 -6.32 0.40 -14.04
C LYS A 58 -5.22 -0.24 -13.19
N ARG A 59 -4.14 -0.73 -13.82
CA ARG A 59 -3.03 -1.36 -13.09
C ARG A 59 -2.34 -0.39 -12.16
N GLU A 60 -2.04 0.82 -12.64
CA GLU A 60 -1.40 1.83 -11.81
C GLU A 60 -2.25 2.14 -10.56
N VAL A 61 -3.57 2.32 -10.72
CA VAL A 61 -4.48 2.52 -9.57
C VAL A 61 -4.55 1.29 -8.65
N GLU A 62 -4.56 0.07 -9.21
CA GLU A 62 -4.55 -1.17 -8.43
C GLU A 62 -3.25 -1.34 -7.62
N ASP A 63 -2.11 -0.92 -8.18
CA ASP A 63 -0.80 -0.96 -7.52
C ASP A 63 -0.77 0.01 -6.32
N GLU A 64 -1.21 1.26 -6.49
CA GLU A 64 -1.23 2.23 -5.38
C GLU A 64 -2.21 1.83 -4.25
N ILE A 65 -3.35 1.25 -4.61
CA ILE A 65 -4.28 0.66 -3.62
C ILE A 65 -3.58 -0.47 -2.85
N ALA A 66 -2.85 -1.34 -3.55
CA ALA A 66 -2.12 -2.42 -2.92
C ALA A 66 -1.07 -1.89 -1.95
N ASP A 67 -0.35 -0.83 -2.30
CA ASP A 67 0.69 -0.24 -1.47
C ASP A 67 0.12 0.39 -0.19
N VAL A 68 -0.97 1.17 -0.29
CA VAL A 68 -1.72 1.66 0.89
C VAL A 68 -2.14 0.51 1.81
N MET A 69 -2.68 -0.56 1.23
CA MET A 69 -3.11 -1.73 2.00
C MET A 69 -1.94 -2.47 2.66
N ILE A 70 -0.82 -2.64 1.94
CA ILE A 70 0.38 -3.30 2.44
C ILE A 70 0.91 -2.55 3.68
N TYR A 71 1.05 -1.23 3.63
CA TYR A 71 1.53 -0.48 4.79
C TYR A 71 0.55 -0.49 5.97
N CYS A 72 -0.77 -0.44 5.71
CA CYS A 72 -1.77 -0.65 6.77
C CYS A 72 -1.62 -2.00 7.47
N LEU A 73 -1.42 -3.07 6.69
CA LEU A 73 -1.23 -4.42 7.23
C LEU A 73 0.08 -4.54 8.00
N LEU A 74 1.18 -4.02 7.45
CA LEU A 74 2.49 -3.98 8.13
C LEU A 74 2.40 -3.24 9.47
N PHE A 75 1.62 -2.15 9.53
CA PHE A 75 1.41 -1.43 10.77
C PHE A 75 0.60 -2.25 11.78
N SER A 76 -0.47 -2.91 11.36
CA SER A 76 -1.22 -3.82 12.23
C SER A 76 -0.35 -4.96 12.78
N ILE A 77 0.51 -5.54 11.94
CA ILE A 77 1.43 -6.61 12.33
C ILE A 77 2.39 -6.16 13.42
N ILE A 78 2.97 -4.95 13.29
CA ILE A 78 3.91 -4.43 14.29
C ILE A 78 3.22 -4.13 15.61
N LEU A 79 2.01 -3.57 15.59
CA LEU A 79 1.25 -3.32 16.81
C LEU A 79 0.90 -4.61 17.58
N LYS A 80 0.74 -5.75 16.89
CA LYS A 80 0.49 -7.05 17.54
C LYS A 80 1.72 -7.68 18.20
N ARG A 81 2.92 -7.18 17.91
CA ARG A 81 4.18 -7.69 18.49
C ARG A 81 4.55 -7.00 19.80
N TYR A 82 3.86 -5.91 20.15
CA TYR A 82 3.95 -5.21 21.44
C TYR A 82 2.71 -5.53 22.28
#